data_AF-A0A7C6Y5G0-F1
#
_entry.id   AF-A0A7C6Y5G0-F1
#
_cell.length_a   1.000
_cell.length_b   1.000
_cell.length_c   1.000
_cell.angle_alpha   90.00
_cell.angle_beta   90.00
_cell.angle_gamma   90.00
#
_symmetry.space_group_name_H-M   'P 1'
#
loop_
_entity.id
_entity.type
_entity.pdbx_description
1 polymer ?
#
loop_
_entity_poly.entity_id
_entity_poly.type
_entity_poly.pdbx_seq_one_letter_code
_entity_poly.pdbx_strand_id
1 'polypeptide(L)'
;MKRAFDDIIKSIKMSLSTYDYFVDFKKVFDNVNHVELKLNTMNYLIGKEDFDKAFNELVKEQPSIVTVIPLLLAVRENNIQVLDEVM
;
A
#
# COMPACT_ATOMS: atom_id res chain seq x y z
N MET A 1 -7.21 -37.67 -1.34
CA MET A 1 -6.86 -36.27 -1.01
C MET A 1 -7.84 -35.24 -1.60
N LYS A 2 -8.24 -35.33 -2.88
CA LYS A 2 -9.26 -34.44 -3.49
C LYS A 2 -10.60 -34.36 -2.72
N ARG A 3 -11.09 -35.49 -2.18
CA ARG A 3 -12.36 -35.56 -1.42
C ARG A 3 -12.38 -34.70 -0.14
N ALA A 4 -11.24 -34.55 0.56
CA ALA A 4 -11.21 -33.82 1.83
C ALA A 4 -11.43 -32.31 1.66
N PHE A 5 -10.93 -31.72 0.57
CA PHE A 5 -11.10 -30.29 0.33
C PHE A 5 -12.55 -29.94 -0.02
N ASP A 6 -13.18 -30.72 -0.91
CA ASP A 6 -14.57 -30.51 -1.30
C ASP A 6 -15.54 -30.64 -0.11
N ASP A 7 -15.26 -31.57 0.81
CA ASP A 7 -16.05 -31.76 2.03
C ASP A 7 -15.86 -30.58 3.02
N ILE A 8 -14.64 -30.04 3.13
CA ILE A 8 -14.36 -28.84 3.93
C ILE A 8 -15.12 -27.63 3.38
N ILE A 9 -15.05 -27.36 2.07
CA ILE A 9 -15.77 -26.24 1.45
C ILE A 9 -17.27 -26.35 1.66
N LYS A 10 -17.85 -27.55 1.55
CA LYS A 10 -19.29 -27.79 1.82
C LYS A 10 -19.68 -27.58 3.29
N SER A 11 -18.73 -27.73 4.22
CA SER A 11 -18.97 -27.52 5.65
C SER A 11 -18.95 -26.04 6.06
N ILE A 12 -18.44 -25.14 5.21
CA ILE A 12 -18.42 -23.70 5.47
C ILE A 12 -19.85 -23.18 5.41
N LYS A 13 -20.36 -22.70 6.55
CA LYS A 13 -21.65 -22.02 6.61
C LYS A 13 -21.53 -20.61 6.03
N MET A 14 -22.53 -20.19 5.26
CA MET A 14 -22.67 -18.78 4.92
C MET A 14 -22.77 -17.97 6.20
N SER A 15 -21.84 -17.03 6.38
CA SER A 15 -21.92 -16.04 7.44
C SER A 15 -22.79 -14.88 6.98
N LEU A 16 -23.55 -14.30 7.90
CA LEU A 16 -24.15 -12.98 7.72
C LEU A 16 -23.12 -11.84 7.87
N SER A 17 -21.89 -12.17 8.26
CA SER A 17 -20.77 -11.22 8.33
C SER A 17 -20.44 -10.72 6.92
N THR A 18 -20.84 -9.49 6.62
CA THR A 18 -20.32 -8.72 5.49
C THR A 18 -18.87 -8.30 5.76
N TYR A 19 -18.16 -7.80 4.75
CA TYR A 19 -16.78 -7.32 4.94
C TYR A 19 -16.67 -6.24 6.03
N ASP A 20 -17.71 -5.41 6.18
CA ASP A 20 -17.78 -4.34 7.19
C ASP A 20 -17.79 -4.88 8.63
N TYR A 21 -18.07 -6.18 8.82
CA TYR A 21 -17.94 -6.85 10.11
C TYR A 21 -16.47 -6.99 10.54
N PHE A 22 -15.56 -7.14 9.58
CA PHE A 22 -14.14 -7.37 9.84
C PHE A 22 -13.30 -6.10 9.73
N VAL A 23 -13.77 -5.12 8.97
CA VAL A 23 -13.01 -3.92 8.62
C VAL A 23 -13.88 -2.68 8.79
N ASP A 24 -13.39 -1.72 9.56
CA ASP A 24 -13.96 -0.36 9.58
C ASP A 24 -13.53 0.38 8.30
N PHE A 25 -14.32 0.22 7.24
CA PHE A 25 -14.03 0.87 5.95
C PHE A 25 -14.08 2.40 6.04
N LYS A 26 -14.92 2.96 6.92
CA LYS A 26 -14.96 4.40 7.13
C LYS A 26 -13.59 4.90 7.59
N LYS A 27 -13.00 4.24 8.59
CA LYS A 27 -11.64 4.52 9.05
C LYS A 27 -10.60 4.33 7.94
N VAL A 28 -10.75 3.31 7.09
CA VAL A 28 -9.82 3.08 5.97
C VAL A 28 -9.87 4.26 4.99
N PHE A 29 -11.06 4.65 4.53
CA PHE A 29 -11.22 5.76 3.58
C PHE A 29 -10.77 7.10 4.19
N ASP A 30 -11.07 7.36 5.46
CA ASP A 30 -10.61 8.56 6.16
C ASP A 30 -9.06 8.64 6.15
N ASN A 31 -8.36 7.52 6.39
CA ASN A 31 -6.89 7.48 6.33
C ASN A 31 -6.33 7.65 4.91
N VAL A 32 -7.00 7.09 3.90
CA VAL A 32 -6.60 7.24 2.50
C VAL A 32 -6.69 8.70 2.05
N ASN A 33 -7.75 9.42 2.45
CA ASN A 33 -7.94 10.84 2.10
C ASN A 33 -6.75 11.72 2.57
N HIS A 34 -6.12 11.39 3.69
CA HIS A 34 -4.96 12.13 4.20
C HIS A 34 -3.69 11.96 3.37
N VAL A 35 -3.58 10.86 2.61
CA VAL A 35 -2.40 10.54 1.78
C VAL A 35 -2.68 10.62 0.28
N GLU A 36 -3.96 10.70 -0.12
CA GLU A 36 -4.44 10.72 -1.50
C GLU A 36 -3.71 11.76 -2.35
N LEU A 37 -3.62 13.00 -1.88
CA LEU A 37 -2.95 14.07 -2.62
C LEU A 37 -1.49 13.71 -2.91
N LYS A 38 -0.76 13.21 -1.90
CA LYS A 38 0.65 12.85 -2.04
C LYS A 38 0.85 11.66 -2.98
N LEU A 39 -0.02 10.65 -2.90
CA LEU A 39 -0.02 9.50 -3.81
C LEU A 39 -0.29 9.94 -5.25
N ASN A 40 -1.27 10.82 -5.47
CA ASN A 40 -1.57 11.37 -6.79
C ASN A 40 -0.43 12.21 -7.35
N THR A 41 0.25 12.99 -6.52
CA THR A 41 1.47 13.70 -6.92
C THR A 41 2.58 12.72 -7.35
N MET A 42 2.70 11.59 -6.66
CA MET A 42 3.69 10.55 -6.97
C MET A 42 3.43 9.86 -8.32
N ASN A 43 2.18 9.87 -8.81
CA ASN A 43 1.84 9.39 -10.15
C ASN A 43 2.55 10.19 -11.26
N TYR A 44 3.06 11.39 -10.98
CA TYR A 44 3.94 12.13 -11.90
C TYR A 44 5.13 11.30 -12.40
N LEU A 45 5.62 10.38 -11.57
CA LEU A 45 6.78 9.55 -11.89
C LEU A 45 6.46 8.44 -12.90
N ILE A 46 5.19 8.09 -13.06
CA ILE A 46 4.76 7.02 -13.95
C ILE A 46 5.01 7.46 -15.40
N GLY A 47 5.83 6.70 -16.13
CA GLY A 47 6.14 6.96 -17.54
C GLY A 47 7.24 7.99 -17.79
N LYS A 48 8.00 8.39 -16.76
CA LYS A 48 9.21 9.22 -16.93
C LYS A 48 10.35 8.39 -17.51
N GLU A 49 11.05 8.95 -18.50
CA GLU A 49 12.23 8.31 -19.12
C GLU A 49 13.39 8.18 -18.13
N ASP A 50 13.64 9.23 -17.34
CA ASP A 50 14.63 9.27 -16.27
C ASP A 50 13.91 9.39 -14.92
N PHE A 51 13.66 8.23 -14.31
CA PHE A 51 12.95 8.13 -13.05
C PHE A 51 13.72 8.82 -11.92
N ASP A 52 15.04 8.61 -11.82
CA ASP A 52 15.85 9.12 -10.71
C ASP A 52 15.92 10.64 -10.73
N LYS A 53 16.08 11.25 -11.92
CA LYS A 53 16.05 12.70 -12.05
C LYS A 53 14.67 13.26 -11.68
N ALA A 54 13.60 12.68 -12.23
CA ALA A 54 12.23 13.13 -11.96
C ALA A 54 11.85 12.97 -10.48
N PHE A 55 12.29 11.90 -9.83
CA PHE A 55 12.08 11.67 -8.41
C PHE A 55 12.84 12.69 -7.56
N ASN A 56 14.11 12.97 -7.89
CA ASN A 56 14.89 13.98 -7.19
C ASN A 56 14.29 15.38 -7.31
N GLU A 57 13.77 15.75 -8.49
CA GLU A 57 13.05 17.01 -8.71
C GLU A 57 11.78 17.06 -7.86
N LEU A 58 10.96 16.00 -7.90
CA LEU A 58 9.72 15.90 -7.14
C LEU A 58 9.94 16.02 -5.62
N VAL A 59 10.96 15.34 -5.09
CA VAL A 59 11.29 15.38 -3.66
C VAL A 59 11.82 16.76 -3.25
N LYS A 60 12.57 17.44 -4.12
CA LYS A 60 13.03 18.82 -3.87
C LYS A 60 11.87 19.80 -3.80
N GLU A 61 10.90 19.69 -4.71
CA GLU A 61 9.73 20.57 -4.74
C GLU A 61 8.76 20.28 -3.59
N GLN A 62 8.56 18.99 -3.28
CA GLN A 62 7.63 18.57 -2.24
C GLN A 62 8.24 17.49 -1.34
N PRO A 63 9.05 17.85 -0.33
CA PRO A 63 9.70 16.88 0.55
C PRO A 63 8.71 15.98 1.31
N SER A 64 7.48 16.46 1.50
CA SER A 64 6.43 15.73 2.19
C SER A 64 5.94 14.47 1.46
N ILE A 65 6.29 14.24 0.19
CA ILE A 65 5.91 13.01 -0.52
C ILE A 65 6.67 11.79 0.00
N VAL A 66 7.85 11.97 0.60
CA VAL A 66 8.66 10.85 1.14
C VAL A 66 7.89 10.09 2.23
N THR A 67 6.95 10.73 2.92
CA THR A 67 6.13 10.09 3.96
C THR A 67 5.20 9.00 3.42
N VAL A 68 4.93 8.94 2.10
CA VAL A 68 4.10 7.87 1.53
C VAL A 68 4.92 6.63 1.13
N ILE A 69 6.25 6.70 1.14
CA ILE A 69 7.12 5.56 0.80
C ILE A 69 6.87 4.36 1.75
N PRO A 70 6.85 4.53 3.09
CA PRO A 70 6.55 3.41 3.99
C PRO A 70 5.20 2.74 3.70
N LEU A 71 4.18 3.55 3.36
CA LEU A 71 2.85 3.05 3.01
C LEU A 71 2.87 2.20 1.74
N LEU A 72 3.60 2.63 0.71
CA LEU A 72 3.75 1.88 -0.54
C LEU A 72 4.54 0.58 -0.37
N LEU A 73 5.50 0.57 0.55
CA LEU A 73 6.27 -0.62 0.92
C LEU A 73 5.54 -1.52 1.93
N ALA A 74 4.33 -1.12 2.36
CA ALA A 74 3.55 -1.79 3.40
C ALA A 74 4.32 -2.01 4.71
N VAL A 75 5.22 -1.09 5.05
CA VAL A 75 5.98 -1.08 6.31
C VAL A 75 5.43 -0.05 7.27
N ARG A 76 5.54 -0.33 8.58
CA ARG A 76 5.10 0.59 9.63
C ARG A 76 6.24 1.45 10.18
N GLU A 77 7.48 1.02 9.98
CA GLU A 77 8.66 1.74 10.40
C GLU A 77 8.90 2.98 9.53
N ASN A 78 9.21 4.11 10.17
CA ASN A 78 9.67 5.31 9.47
C ASN A 78 11.17 5.27 9.15
N ASN A 79 11.91 4.36 9.80
CA ASN A 79 13.33 4.14 9.56
C ASN A 79 13.48 2.79 8.86
N ILE A 80 13.82 2.82 7.59
CA ILE A 80 14.00 1.61 6.78
C ILE A 80 15.50 1.35 6.66
N GLN A 81 15.94 0.18 7.11
CA GLN A 81 17.31 -0.27 6.88
C GLN A 81 17.45 -0.68 5.42
N VAL A 82 18.34 0.00 4.70
CA VAL A 82 18.68 -0.35 3.32
C VAL A 82 19.87 -1.31 3.37
N LEU A 83 19.65 -2.54 2.94
CA LEU A 83 20.73 -3.51 2.70
C LEU A 83 21.16 -3.30 1.25
N ASP A 84 22.33 -2.67 1.07
CA ASP A 84 22.95 -2.53 -0.24
C ASP A 84 24.02 -3.63 -0.40
N GLU A 85 24.03 -4.30 -1.55
CA GLU A 85 25.05 -5.31 -1.88
C GLU A 85 26.42 -4.67 -2.16
N VAL A 86 26.49 -3.34 -2.31
CA VAL A 86 27.68 -2.59 -2.73
C VAL A 86 28.41 -1.88 -1.56
N MET A 87 28.38 -2.43 -0.35
CA MET A 87 29.34 -2.02 0.70
C MET A 87 30.69 -2.72 0.55
#